data_AF-A0A8T7GEJ3-F1
#
_entry.id   AF-A0A8T7GEJ3-F1
#
_cell.length_a   1.000
_cell.length_b   1.000
_cell.length_c   1.000
_cell.angle_alpha   90.00
_cell.angle_beta   90.00
_cell.angle_gamma   90.00
#
_symmetry.space_group_name_H-M   'P 1'
#
loop_
_entity.id
_entity.type
_entity.pdbx_description
1 polymer ?
#
loop_
_entity_poly.entity_id
_entity_poly.type
_entity_poly.pdbx_seq_one_letter_code
_entity_poly.pdbx_strand_id
1 'polypeptide(L)'
;MAIEWDYLIVEMVLLAIIIYGAIFVELRVERAKTRKEENKVRQQILQFVRNDLNNKLRFIDESIKYKDYKPFFTDMWDSILLGGKQTILSFDLFENLQHTYSWMKYYNNEIEQRELSDEEKDVLEILDEVRKSIGQSLQMLNKP
;
A
#
# COMPACT_ATOMS: atom_id res chain seq x y z
N MET A 1 -3.69 -65.89 -12.66
CA MET A 1 -3.35 -65.29 -11.35
C MET A 1 -2.36 -64.13 -11.46
N ALA A 2 -1.16 -64.27 -12.05
CA ALA A 2 -0.23 -63.12 -12.18
C ALA A 2 -0.80 -61.93 -12.99
N ILE A 3 -1.50 -62.24 -14.09
CA ILE A 3 -2.04 -61.24 -15.04
C ILE A 3 -3.14 -60.34 -14.43
N GLU A 4 -3.93 -60.84 -13.49
CA GLU A 4 -5.02 -60.06 -12.85
C GLU A 4 -4.46 -59.06 -11.82
N TRP A 5 -3.40 -59.43 -11.11
CA TRP A 5 -2.71 -58.53 -10.19
C TRP A 5 -1.97 -57.42 -10.93
N ASP A 6 -1.35 -57.74 -12.08
CA ASP A 6 -0.71 -56.73 -12.93
C ASP A 6 -1.73 -55.71 -13.46
N TYR A 7 -2.91 -56.17 -13.87
CA TYR A 7 -4.00 -55.29 -14.32
C TYR A 7 -4.51 -54.38 -13.18
N LEU A 8 -4.73 -54.93 -11.99
CA LEU A 8 -5.13 -54.16 -10.80
C LEU A 8 -4.09 -53.10 -10.43
N ILE A 9 -2.80 -53.44 -10.49
CA ILE A 9 -1.71 -52.49 -10.22
C ILE A 9 -1.72 -51.35 -11.24
N VAL A 10 -1.91 -51.65 -12.53
CA VAL A 10 -1.98 -50.63 -13.59
C VAL A 10 -3.16 -49.68 -13.36
N GLU A 11 -4.34 -50.20 -13.01
CA GLU A 11 -5.51 -49.37 -12.69
C GLU A 11 -5.28 -48.46 -11.47
N MET A 12 -4.66 -48.99 -10.41
CA MET A 12 -4.35 -48.22 -9.20
C MET A 12 -3.31 -47.13 -9.48
N VAL A 13 -2.31 -47.39 -10.32
CA VAL A 13 -1.33 -46.39 -10.75
C VAL A 13 -1.97 -45.31 -11.62
N LEU A 14 -2.84 -45.70 -12.57
CA LEU A 14 -3.61 -44.74 -13.37
C LEU A 14 -4.48 -43.84 -12.50
N LEU A 15 -5.19 -44.43 -11.52
CA LEU A 15 -6.00 -43.68 -10.56
C LEU A 15 -5.14 -42.69 -9.77
N ALA A 16 -3.98 -43.12 -9.28
CA ALA A 16 -3.05 -42.26 -8.54
C ALA A 16 -2.54 -41.08 -9.39
N ILE A 17 -2.25 -41.31 -10.68
CA ILE A 17 -1.83 -40.26 -11.61
C ILE A 17 -2.98 -39.24 -11.82
N ILE A 18 -4.21 -39.72 -11.99
CA ILE A 18 -5.38 -38.85 -12.16
C ILE A 18 -5.60 -37.98 -10.91
N ILE A 19 -5.54 -38.59 -9.72
CA ILE A 19 -5.69 -37.87 -8.44
C ILE A 19 -4.59 -36.82 -8.28
N TYR A 20 -3.33 -37.19 -8.50
CA TYR A 20 -2.21 -36.26 -8.41
C TYR A 20 -2.33 -35.12 -9.43
N GLY A 21 -2.71 -35.43 -10.66
CA GLY A 21 -2.94 -34.43 -11.71
C GLY A 21 -4.04 -33.45 -11.36
N ALA A 22 -5.15 -33.92 -10.80
CA ALA A 22 -6.25 -33.07 -10.34
C ALA A 22 -5.80 -32.11 -9.24
N ILE A 23 -5.11 -32.61 -8.20
CA ILE A 23 -4.56 -31.80 -7.10
C ILE A 23 -3.57 -30.76 -7.64
N PHE A 24 -2.70 -31.16 -8.57
CA PHE A 24 -1.71 -30.25 -9.15
C PHE A 24 -2.37 -29.09 -9.92
N VAL A 25 -3.41 -29.38 -10.70
CA VAL A 25 -4.16 -28.37 -11.45
C VAL A 25 -4.91 -27.44 -10.48
N GLU A 26 -5.56 -27.99 -9.46
CA GLU A 26 -6.28 -27.21 -8.45
C GLU A 26 -5.35 -26.23 -7.73
N LEU A 27 -4.20 -26.70 -7.24
CA LEU A 27 -3.19 -25.84 -6.59
C LEU A 27 -2.66 -24.75 -7.52
N ARG A 28 -2.49 -25.05 -8.81
CA ARG A 28 -2.07 -24.06 -9.82
C ARG A 28 -3.13 -22.98 -10.02
N VAL A 29 -4.39 -23.37 -10.13
CA VAL A 29 -5.54 -22.46 -10.33
C VAL A 29 -5.75 -21.58 -9.10
N GLU A 30 -5.71 -22.17 -7.91
CA GLU A 30 -5.85 -21.44 -6.65
C GLU A 30 -4.73 -20.40 -6.49
N ARG A 31 -3.46 -20.79 -6.68
CA ARG A 31 -2.33 -19.85 -6.64
C ARG A 31 -2.47 -18.73 -7.66
N ALA A 32 -2.94 -19.04 -8.87
CA ALA A 32 -3.17 -18.01 -9.90
C ALA A 32 -4.28 -17.04 -9.48
N LYS A 33 -5.35 -17.53 -8.85
CA LYS A 33 -6.45 -16.72 -8.32
C LYS A 33 -5.98 -15.82 -7.18
N THR A 34 -5.26 -16.37 -6.20
CA THR A 34 -4.70 -15.60 -5.08
C THR A 34 -3.80 -14.48 -5.57
N ARG A 35 -2.88 -14.76 -6.51
CA ARG A 35 -2.01 -13.74 -7.12
C ARG A 35 -2.80 -12.64 -7.83
N LYS A 36 -3.90 -12.99 -8.49
CA LYS A 36 -4.77 -12.00 -9.16
C LYS A 36 -5.49 -11.11 -8.16
N GLU A 37 -5.98 -11.69 -7.07
CA GLU A 37 -6.62 -10.95 -5.98
C GLU A 37 -5.63 -10.04 -5.25
N GLU A 38 -4.43 -10.53 -4.93
CA GLU A 38 -3.34 -9.73 -4.34
C GLU A 38 -2.97 -8.55 -5.24
N ASN A 39 -2.82 -8.78 -6.55
CA ASN A 39 -2.53 -7.71 -7.50
C ASN A 39 -3.65 -6.67 -7.58
N LYS A 40 -4.91 -7.11 -7.52
CA LYS A 40 -6.06 -6.19 -7.51
C LYS A 40 -6.08 -5.35 -6.24
N VAL A 41 -5.87 -5.96 -5.08
CA VAL A 41 -5.79 -5.27 -3.79
C VAL A 41 -4.61 -4.30 -3.77
N ARG A 42 -3.44 -4.70 -4.29
CA ARG A 42 -2.27 -3.84 -4.45
C ARG A 42 -2.60 -2.59 -5.27
N GLN A 43 -3.21 -2.76 -6.44
CA GLN A 43 -3.61 -1.64 -7.30
C GLN A 43 -4.59 -0.70 -6.60
N GLN A 44 -5.56 -1.25 -5.86
CA GLN A 44 -6.53 -0.45 -5.10
C GLN A 44 -5.84 0.38 -4.00
N ILE A 45 -4.91 -0.21 -3.25
CA ILE A 45 -4.15 0.49 -2.22
C ILE A 45 -3.29 1.59 -2.83
N LEU A 46 -2.56 1.28 -3.91
CA LEU A 46 -1.72 2.27 -4.61
C LEU A 46 -2.56 3.45 -5.14
N GLN A 47 -3.72 3.16 -5.72
CA GLN A 47 -4.64 4.21 -6.19
C GLN A 47 -5.19 5.04 -5.02
N PHE A 48 -5.52 4.39 -3.91
CA PHE A 48 -6.03 5.05 -2.72
C PHE A 48 -4.99 5.99 -2.09
N VAL A 49 -3.76 5.51 -1.91
CA VAL A 49 -2.63 6.33 -1.42
C VAL A 49 -2.36 7.50 -2.38
N ARG A 50 -2.35 7.25 -3.69
CA ARG A 50 -2.18 8.31 -4.69
C ARG A 50 -3.26 9.40 -4.56
N ASN A 51 -4.52 8.99 -4.36
CA ASN A 51 -5.62 9.94 -4.19
C ASN A 51 -5.49 10.74 -2.89
N ASP A 52 -5.10 10.11 -1.78
CA ASP A 52 -4.87 10.82 -0.51
C ASP A 52 -3.74 11.83 -0.64
N LEU A 53 -2.59 11.44 -1.19
CA LEU A 53 -1.47 12.35 -1.43
C LEU A 53 -1.84 13.55 -2.31
N ASN A 54 -2.60 13.33 -3.39
CA ASN A 54 -3.12 14.42 -4.23
C ASN A 54 -4.08 15.34 -3.46
N ASN A 55 -4.94 14.77 -2.60
CA ASN A 55 -5.81 15.57 -1.74
C ASN A 55 -5.00 16.38 -0.72
N LYS A 56 -3.90 15.82 -0.18
CA LYS A 56 -3.00 16.56 0.72
C LYS A 56 -2.29 17.71 0.00
N LEU A 57 -1.86 17.54 -1.25
CA LEU A 57 -1.32 18.64 -2.06
C LEU A 57 -2.34 19.77 -2.24
N ARG A 58 -3.59 19.42 -2.59
CA ARG A 58 -4.65 20.42 -2.70
C ARG A 58 -4.91 21.13 -1.37
N PHE A 59 -4.89 20.38 -0.27
CA PHE A 59 -5.01 20.96 1.07
C PHE A 59 -3.88 21.95 1.36
N ILE A 60 -2.63 21.64 1.01
CA ILE A 60 -1.50 22.59 1.16
C ILE A 60 -1.76 23.87 0.37
N ASP A 61 -2.19 23.74 -0.89
CA ASP A 61 -2.48 24.90 -1.75
C ASP A 61 -3.62 25.77 -1.19
N GLU A 62 -4.67 25.15 -0.64
CA GLU A 62 -5.79 25.82 0.01
C GLU A 62 -5.35 26.53 1.31
N SER A 63 -4.56 25.84 2.15
CA SER A 63 -4.03 26.39 3.41
C SER A 63 -3.15 27.60 3.16
N ILE A 64 -2.28 27.57 2.15
CA ILE A 64 -1.44 28.72 1.76
C ILE A 64 -2.30 29.87 1.22
N LYS A 65 -3.31 29.57 0.40
CA LYS A 65 -4.16 30.59 -0.24
C LYS A 65 -5.04 31.33 0.77
N TYR A 66 -5.62 30.62 1.72
CA TYR A 66 -6.56 31.18 2.69
C TYR A 66 -5.93 31.47 4.06
N LYS A 67 -4.65 31.13 4.25
CA LYS A 67 -3.93 31.21 5.53
C LYS A 67 -4.64 30.45 6.66
N ASP A 68 -5.30 29.35 6.31
CA ASP A 68 -6.08 28.50 7.23
C ASP A 68 -5.28 27.22 7.47
N TYR A 69 -4.36 27.27 8.43
CA TYR A 69 -3.45 26.18 8.75
C TYR A 69 -4.13 25.18 9.68
N LYS A 70 -4.65 24.10 9.11
CA LYS A 70 -5.27 22.98 9.85
C LYS A 70 -4.35 21.76 9.93
N PRO A 71 -4.53 20.86 10.91
CA PRO A 71 -3.84 19.58 10.95
C PRO A 71 -4.12 18.69 9.73
N PHE A 72 -3.10 17.97 9.28
CA PHE A 72 -3.26 16.87 8.33
C PHE A 72 -3.92 15.67 9.00
N PHE A 73 -4.92 15.10 8.33
CA PHE A 73 -5.44 13.78 8.68
C PHE A 73 -4.46 12.68 8.25
N THR A 74 -3.92 11.95 9.22
CA THR A 74 -2.95 10.85 8.99
C THR A 74 -3.52 9.45 9.26
N ASP A 75 -4.76 9.37 9.74
CA ASP A 75 -5.47 8.12 10.11
C ASP A 75 -5.48 7.06 9.01
N MET A 76 -5.46 7.49 7.75
CA MET A 76 -5.40 6.59 6.61
C MET A 76 -4.11 5.76 6.60
N TRP A 77 -2.97 6.41 6.81
CA TRP A 77 -1.68 5.73 6.83
C TRP A 77 -1.57 4.82 8.04
N ASP A 78 -2.03 5.29 9.20
CA ASP A 78 -2.08 4.47 10.42
C ASP A 78 -2.98 3.24 10.21
N SER A 79 -4.08 3.36 9.49
CA SER A 79 -4.94 2.22 9.11
C SER A 79 -4.25 1.22 8.17
N ILE A 80 -3.42 1.69 7.22
CA ILE A 80 -2.63 0.83 6.32
C ILE A 80 -1.59 0.03 7.13
N LEU A 81 -0.92 0.68 8.08
CA LEU A 81 0.04 0.06 8.99
C LEU A 81 -0.62 -0.98 9.90
N LEU A 82 -1.72 -0.60 10.56
CA LEU A 82 -2.47 -1.49 11.46
C LEU A 82 -3.08 -2.68 10.73
N GLY A 83 -3.49 -2.49 9.47
CA GLY A 83 -4.04 -3.56 8.63
C GLY A 83 -3.00 -4.55 8.10
N GLY A 84 -1.70 -4.37 8.40
CA GLY A 84 -0.63 -5.22 7.87
C GLY A 84 -0.42 -5.08 6.36
N LYS A 85 -1.06 -4.09 5.74
CA LYS A 85 -1.11 -3.89 4.28
C LYS A 85 0.17 -3.25 3.74
N GLN A 86 1.09 -2.80 4.59
CA GLN A 86 2.41 -2.28 4.19
C GLN A 86 3.26 -3.29 3.42
N THR A 87 3.07 -4.59 3.68
CA THR A 87 3.78 -5.69 3.00
C THR A 87 3.48 -5.76 1.49
N ILE A 88 2.42 -5.07 1.04
CA ILE A 88 1.99 -5.01 -0.34
C ILE A 88 2.77 -3.95 -1.14
N LEU A 89 3.39 -3.00 -0.44
CA LEU A 89 4.20 -1.93 -1.02
C LEU A 89 5.66 -2.40 -1.14
N SER A 90 6.40 -1.88 -2.13
CA SER A 90 7.85 -2.05 -2.12
C SER A 90 8.45 -1.31 -0.93
N PHE A 91 9.58 -1.82 -0.43
CA PHE A 91 10.26 -1.22 0.73
C PHE A 91 10.56 0.27 0.51
N ASP A 92 11.12 0.62 -0.65
CA ASP A 92 11.46 2.03 -0.97
C ASP A 92 10.22 2.95 -0.96
N LEU A 93 9.09 2.45 -1.49
CA LEU A 93 7.85 3.22 -1.49
C LEU A 93 7.31 3.38 -0.07
N PHE A 94 7.37 2.30 0.71
CA PHE A 94 6.96 2.31 2.11
C PHE A 94 7.78 3.32 2.93
N GLU A 95 9.11 3.30 2.80
CA GLU A 95 10.02 4.21 3.50
C GLU A 95 9.74 5.68 3.14
N ASN A 96 9.55 5.97 1.85
CA ASN A 96 9.22 7.33 1.41
C ASN A 96 7.85 7.80 1.94
N LEU A 97 6.83 6.94 1.88
CA LEU A 97 5.51 7.27 2.45
C LEU A 97 5.63 7.50 3.95
N GLN A 98 6.35 6.66 4.69
CA GLN A 98 6.59 6.85 6.12
C GLN A 98 7.27 8.19 6.41
N HIS A 99 8.29 8.57 5.63
CA HIS A 99 8.93 9.87 5.73
C HIS A 99 7.94 11.02 5.45
N THR A 100 7.12 10.90 4.41
CA THR A 100 6.07 11.87 4.06
C THR A 100 5.07 12.08 5.20
N TYR A 101 4.52 11.00 5.76
CA TYR A 101 3.57 11.08 6.88
C TYR A 101 4.25 11.54 8.18
N SER A 102 5.55 11.31 8.36
CA SER A 102 6.30 11.82 9.50
C SER A 102 6.42 13.34 9.46
N TRP A 103 6.68 13.91 8.28
CA TRP A 103 6.63 15.37 8.08
C TRP A 103 5.25 15.97 8.36
N MET A 104 4.17 15.27 7.97
CA MET A 104 2.81 15.71 8.29
C MET A 104 2.53 15.68 9.81
N LYS A 105 3.00 14.66 10.53
CA LYS A 105 2.88 14.59 11.99
C LYS A 105 3.72 15.67 12.67
N TYR A 106 4.92 15.95 12.16
CA TYR A 106 5.75 17.06 12.64
C TYR A 106 5.05 18.39 12.47
N TYR A 107 4.49 18.66 11.28
CA TYR A 107 3.65 19.82 11.04
C TYR A 107 2.50 19.90 12.04
N ASN A 108 1.73 18.83 12.24
CA ASN A 108 0.60 18.82 13.20
C ASN A 108 1.03 19.20 14.62
N ASN A 109 2.17 18.70 15.08
CA ASN A 109 2.71 19.06 16.39
C ASN A 109 3.10 20.54 16.45
N GLU A 110 3.68 21.09 15.38
CA GLU A 110 4.06 22.50 15.32
C GLU A 110 2.85 23.43 15.35
N ILE A 111 1.80 23.16 14.57
CA ILE A 111 0.56 23.96 14.63
C ILE A 111 -0.17 23.83 15.97
N GLU A 112 -0.19 22.65 16.60
CA GLU A 112 -0.76 22.48 17.94
C GLU A 112 0.02 23.26 19.02
N GLN A 113 1.35 23.29 18.92
CA GLN A 113 2.20 24.06 19.84
C GLN A 113 2.15 25.57 19.57
N ARG A 114 1.81 25.97 18.35
CA ARG A 114 1.76 27.36 17.87
C ARG A 114 0.43 28.06 18.09
N GLU A 115 -0.52 27.52 18.86
CA GLU A 115 -1.65 28.32 19.39
C GLU A 115 -1.18 29.56 20.21
N LEU A 116 0.13 29.77 20.39
CA LEU A 116 0.76 30.80 21.24
C LEU A 116 1.85 31.69 20.58
N SER A 117 2.30 31.51 19.31
CA SER A 117 3.30 32.43 18.70
C SER A 117 3.26 32.57 17.15
N ASP A 118 3.62 33.77 16.69
CA ASP A 118 3.23 34.43 15.41
C ASP A 118 4.16 34.17 14.18
N GLU A 119 5.01 33.13 14.18
CA GLU A 119 5.99 32.95 13.09
C GLU A 119 5.42 32.10 11.91
N GLU A 120 4.55 32.71 11.10
CA GLU A 120 3.95 32.12 9.87
C GLU A 120 5.00 31.51 8.90
N LYS A 121 6.23 32.03 8.94
CA LYS A 121 7.33 31.63 8.06
C LYS A 121 7.73 30.16 8.21
N ASP A 122 7.81 29.65 9.45
CA ASP A 122 8.27 28.28 9.66
C ASP A 122 7.20 27.26 9.24
N VAL A 123 5.92 27.61 9.42
CA VAL A 123 4.79 26.78 8.99
C VAL A 123 4.84 26.60 7.47
N LEU A 124 5.15 27.67 6.74
CA LEU A 124 5.32 27.62 5.28
C LEU A 124 6.53 26.78 4.86
N GLU A 125 7.64 26.85 5.61
CA GLU A 125 8.83 26.02 5.36
C GLU A 125 8.52 24.53 5.55
N ILE A 126 7.83 24.17 6.63
CA ILE A 126 7.41 22.78 6.88
C ILE A 126 6.43 22.31 5.81
N LEU A 127 5.46 23.14 5.41
CA LEU A 127 4.52 22.81 4.33
C LEU A 127 5.23 22.59 2.99
N ASP A 128 6.28 23.34 2.69
CA ASP A 128 7.09 23.14 1.49
C ASP A 128 7.84 21.79 1.53
N GLU A 129 8.39 21.41 2.69
CA GLU A 129 9.00 20.09 2.87
C GLU A 129 7.99 18.95 2.75
N VAL A 130 6.80 19.09 3.34
CA VAL A 130 5.70 18.13 3.14
C VAL A 130 5.35 18.03 1.65
N ARG A 131 5.24 19.15 0.95
CA ARG A 131 4.92 19.20 -0.49
C ARG A 131 5.97 18.48 -1.34
N LYS A 132 7.26 18.72 -1.07
CA LYS A 132 8.38 18.04 -1.75
C LYS A 132 8.32 16.53 -1.50
N SER A 133 8.12 16.12 -0.26
CA SER A 133 8.03 14.72 0.16
C SER A 133 6.87 13.99 -0.53
N ILE A 134 5.68 14.62 -0.57
CA ILE A 134 4.53 14.09 -1.33
C ILE A 134 4.87 13.96 -2.82
N GLY A 135 5.51 14.96 -3.42
CA GLY A 135 5.93 14.94 -4.82
C GLY A 135 6.83 13.74 -5.14
N GLN A 136 7.81 13.44 -4.27
CA GLN A 136 8.69 12.27 -4.41
C GLN A 136 7.90 10.96 -4.28
N SER A 137 7.03 10.85 -3.29
CA SER A 137 6.15 9.67 -3.11
C SER A 137 5.26 9.42 -4.33
N LEU A 138 4.67 10.47 -4.91
CA LEU A 138 3.86 10.37 -6.13
C LEU A 138 4.68 9.93 -7.34
N GLN A 139 5.92 10.41 -7.49
CA GLN A 139 6.81 9.94 -8.56
C GLN A 139 7.11 8.45 -8.42
N MET A 140 7.35 7.95 -7.20
CA MET A 140 7.57 6.53 -6.94
C MET A 140 6.32 5.69 -7.20
N LEU A 141 5.14 6.20 -6.87
CA LEU A 141 3.85 5.56 -7.18
C LEU A 141 3.54 5.50 -8.68
N ASN A 142 4.16 6.35 -9.50
CA ASN A 142 3.99 6.41 -10.94
C ASN A 142 5.05 5.61 -11.72
N LYS A 143 6.07 5.08 -11.04
CA LYS A 143 7.04 4.17 -11.68
C LYS A 143 6.35 2.83 -12.00
N PRO A 144 6.56 2.29 -13.21
CA PRO A 144 5.96 1.03 -13.65
C PRO A 144 6.43 -0.18 -12.85
#